data_AF-A0A8J8F9I5-F1
#
_entry.id   AF-A0A8J8F9I5-F1
#
_cell.length_a   1.000
_cell.length_b   1.000
_cell.length_c   1.000
_cell.angle_alpha   90.00
_cell.angle_beta   90.00
_cell.angle_gamma   90.00
#
_symmetry.space_group_name_H-M   'P 1'
#
loop_
_entity.id
_entity.type
_entity.pdbx_description
1 polymer ?
#
loop_
_entity_poly.entity_id
_entity_poly.type
_entity_poly.pdbx_seq_one_letter_code
_entity_poly.pdbx_strand_id
1 'polypeptide(L)'
;MASDTYGKKIQGEKCSNVLDELEWIQDNLNVKEVFFEDDTFTLNKRRVLEFCKEYKERSLDITWSCNARADTLDLKTMKEMKKANCRLLIVGYESGSDEILRNIKKVLKWSR
;
A
#
# COMPACT_ATOMS: atom_id res chain seq x y z
N MET A 1 22.14 17.24 13.92
CA MET A 1 21.23 17.74 12.86
C MET A 1 20.67 16.54 12.13
N ALA A 2 19.56 15.98 12.60
CA ALA A 2 18.84 14.92 11.89
C ALA A 2 17.97 15.63 10.83
N SER A 3 18.20 15.34 9.56
CA SER A 3 17.43 15.90 8.46
C SER A 3 16.02 15.31 8.47
N ASP A 4 15.05 16.13 8.85
CA ASP A 4 13.62 15.95 8.60
C ASP A 4 13.38 15.50 7.15
N THR A 5 13.12 14.21 6.93
CA THR A 5 12.87 13.69 5.58
C THR A 5 11.38 13.48 5.31
N TYR A 6 10.51 13.51 6.33
CA TYR A 6 9.08 13.14 6.18
C TYR A 6 8.10 14.05 6.96
N GLY A 7 8.36 15.35 6.99
CA GLY A 7 7.50 16.36 7.65
C GLY A 7 6.46 17.05 6.74
N LYS A 8 6.24 16.59 5.50
CA LYS A 8 5.33 17.25 4.55
C LYS A 8 4.02 16.48 4.41
N LYS A 9 2.91 17.22 4.31
CA LYS A 9 1.56 16.72 3.98
C LYS A 9 1.65 15.84 2.72
N ILE A 10 1.50 14.53 2.90
CA ILE A 10 1.74 13.55 1.84
C ILE A 10 0.59 13.65 0.84
N GLN A 11 0.87 14.21 -0.32
CA GLN A 11 -0.08 14.35 -1.41
C GLN A 11 0.23 13.26 -2.43
N GLY A 12 -0.32 12.06 -2.20
CA GLY A 12 -0.17 10.95 -3.14
C GLY A 12 -0.79 11.29 -4.49
N GLU A 13 -0.24 10.75 -5.58
CA GLU A 13 -0.71 10.96 -6.96
C GLU A 13 -2.18 10.58 -7.13
N LYS A 14 -2.88 10.98 -8.19
CA LYS A 14 -4.24 10.47 -8.40
C LYS A 14 -4.18 8.97 -8.70
N CYS A 15 -5.13 8.17 -8.20
CA CYS A 15 -5.19 6.72 -8.49
C CYS A 15 -5.16 6.45 -10.00
N SER A 16 -5.82 7.30 -10.79
CA SER A 16 -5.85 7.22 -12.24
C SER A 16 -4.45 7.22 -12.86
N ASN A 17 -3.54 8.08 -12.38
CA ASN A 17 -2.20 8.20 -12.97
C ASN A 17 -1.40 6.91 -12.77
N VAL A 18 -1.45 6.33 -11.56
CA VAL A 18 -0.76 5.07 -11.25
C VAL A 18 -1.32 3.92 -12.09
N LEU A 19 -2.63 3.92 -12.36
CA LEU A 19 -3.26 2.92 -13.20
C LEU A 19 -2.92 3.09 -14.68
N ASP A 20 -2.78 4.33 -15.16
CA ASP A 20 -2.26 4.62 -16.51
C ASP A 20 -0.84 4.07 -16.67
N GLU A 21 0.02 4.22 -15.65
CA GLU A 21 1.36 3.66 -15.64
C GLU A 21 1.36 2.13 -15.63
N LEU A 22 0.50 1.50 -14.81
CA LEU A 22 0.38 0.03 -14.78
C LEU A 22 -0.12 -0.53 -16.12
N GLU A 23 -1.07 0.14 -16.76
CA GLU A 23 -1.58 -0.21 -18.09
C GLU A 23 -0.45 -0.12 -19.13
N TRP A 24 0.28 1.00 -19.14
CA TRP A 24 1.42 1.15 -20.02
C TRP A 24 2.50 0.08 -19.78
N ILE A 25 2.83 -0.21 -18.52
CA ILE A 25 3.81 -1.25 -18.16
C ILE A 25 3.35 -2.62 -18.67
N GLN A 26 2.08 -2.97 -18.46
CA GLN A 26 1.52 -4.24 -18.92
C GLN A 26 1.63 -4.39 -20.44
N ASP A 27 1.36 -3.32 -21.19
CA ASP A 27 1.32 -3.36 -22.65
C ASP A 27 2.71 -3.28 -23.30
N ASN A 28 3.67 -2.64 -22.62
CA ASN A 28 4.96 -2.29 -23.23
C ASN A 28 6.15 -3.03 -22.62
N LEU A 29 6.03 -3.58 -21.41
CA LEU A 29 7.12 -4.25 -20.71
C LEU A 29 6.78 -5.72 -20.44
N ASN A 30 7.75 -6.61 -20.65
CA ASN A 30 7.61 -8.03 -20.30
C ASN A 30 7.99 -8.28 -18.82
N VAL A 31 7.26 -7.62 -17.91
CA VAL A 31 7.45 -7.77 -16.45
C VAL A 31 6.33 -8.62 -15.85
N LYS A 32 6.65 -9.32 -14.76
CA LYS A 32 5.67 -10.19 -14.08
C LYS A 32 5.02 -9.53 -12.88
N GLU A 33 5.64 -8.50 -12.32
CA GLU A 33 5.18 -7.85 -11.09
C GLU A 33 5.71 -6.42 -10.98
N VAL A 34 4.89 -5.54 -10.41
CA VAL A 34 5.26 -4.17 -10.01
C VAL A 34 5.24 -4.07 -8.49
N PHE A 35 6.26 -3.42 -7.92
CA PHE A 35 6.32 -3.19 -6.48
C PHE A 35 6.15 -1.70 -6.16
N PHE A 36 5.15 -1.35 -5.36
CA PHE A 36 4.95 0.00 -4.85
C PHE A 36 5.75 0.21 -3.56
N GLU A 37 6.82 1.00 -3.66
CA GLU A 37 7.68 1.46 -2.54
C GLU A 37 7.00 2.52 -1.65
N ASP A 38 5.77 2.94 -1.96
CA ASP A 38 5.06 3.95 -1.18
C ASP A 38 4.55 3.38 0.16
N ASP A 39 5.27 3.70 1.24
CA ASP A 39 4.92 3.36 2.63
C ASP A 39 3.55 3.90 3.07
N THR A 40 2.98 4.82 2.29
CA THR A 40 1.74 5.54 2.59
C THR A 40 0.56 5.04 1.75
N PHE A 41 0.81 4.14 0.80
CA PHE A 41 -0.21 3.60 -0.12
C PHE A 41 -1.47 3.13 0.61
N THR A 42 -1.27 2.46 1.76
CA THR A 42 -2.34 1.86 2.55
C THR A 42 -2.97 2.80 3.58
N LEU A 43 -2.44 4.01 3.80
CA LEU A 43 -2.96 4.94 4.83
C LEU A 43 -4.42 5.36 4.57
N ASN A 44 -4.81 5.46 3.29
CA ASN A 44 -6.17 5.86 2.92
C ASN A 44 -6.93 4.66 2.33
N LYS A 45 -7.69 3.96 3.18
CA LYS A 45 -8.50 2.80 2.77
C LYS A 45 -9.45 3.10 1.60
N ARG A 46 -10.06 4.28 1.56
CA ARG A 46 -10.98 4.66 0.47
C ARG A 46 -10.23 4.71 -0.86
N ARG A 47 -9.06 5.33 -0.87
CA ARG A 47 -8.17 5.41 -2.03
C ARG A 47 -7.74 4.03 -2.52
N VAL A 48 -7.40 3.12 -1.60
CA VAL A 48 -7.05 1.73 -1.95
C VAL A 48 -8.23 1.00 -2.61
N LEU A 49 -9.44 1.18 -2.08
CA LEU A 49 -10.65 0.57 -2.66
C LEU A 49 -11.00 1.17 -4.03
N GLU A 50 -10.84 2.47 -4.21
CA GLU A 50 -11.00 3.16 -5.51
C GLU A 50 -9.98 2.63 -6.52
N PHE A 51 -8.70 2.51 -6.13
CA PHE A 51 -7.65 1.90 -6.94
C PHE A 51 -8.01 0.47 -7.35
N CYS A 52 -8.40 -0.39 -6.41
CA CYS A 52 -8.76 -1.78 -6.72
C CYS A 52 -9.98 -1.87 -7.64
N LYS A 53 -10.95 -0.95 -7.50
CA LYS A 53 -12.13 -0.89 -8.36
C LYS A 53 -11.72 -0.53 -9.79
N GLU A 54 -10.99 0.57 -9.96
CA GLU A 54 -10.59 1.07 -11.28
C GLU A 54 -9.61 0.11 -11.97
N TYR A 55 -8.69 -0.52 -11.23
CA TYR A 55 -7.83 -1.61 -11.72
C TYR A 55 -8.63 -2.72 -12.42
N LYS A 56 -9.73 -3.15 -11.79
CA LYS A 56 -10.62 -4.19 -12.35
C LYS A 56 -11.43 -3.66 -13.54
N GLU A 57 -11.88 -2.41 -13.50
CA GLU A 57 -12.63 -1.78 -14.61
C GLU A 57 -11.77 -1.65 -15.87
N ARG A 58 -10.46 -1.40 -15.72
CA ARG A 58 -9.47 -1.38 -16.80
C ARG A 58 -9.02 -2.76 -17.27
N SER A 59 -9.51 -3.83 -16.64
CA SER A 59 -9.09 -5.22 -16.95
C SER A 59 -7.57 -5.43 -16.88
N LEU A 60 -6.90 -4.75 -15.94
CA LEU A 60 -5.48 -4.99 -15.67
C LEU A 60 -5.30 -6.39 -15.07
N ASP A 61 -4.20 -7.05 -15.44
CA ASP A 61 -3.81 -8.37 -14.94
C ASP A 61 -2.38 -8.38 -14.33
N ILE A 62 -1.62 -7.30 -14.49
CA ILE A 62 -0.28 -7.18 -13.92
C ILE A 62 -0.28 -7.34 -12.40
N THR A 63 0.47 -8.31 -11.89
CA THR A 63 0.59 -8.54 -10.45
C THR A 63 1.28 -7.36 -9.78
N TRP A 64 0.85 -7.00 -8.58
CA TRP A 64 1.53 -5.96 -7.80
C TRP A 64 1.65 -6.30 -6.32
N SER A 65 2.56 -5.60 -5.66
CA SER A 65 2.85 -5.73 -4.24
C SER A 65 3.19 -4.37 -3.64
N CYS A 66 3.07 -4.21 -2.32
CA CYS A 66 3.37 -2.93 -1.69
C CYS A 66 3.82 -3.05 -0.23
N ASN A 67 4.39 -1.96 0.28
CA ASN A 67 4.56 -1.75 1.72
C ASN A 67 3.22 -1.41 2.39
N ALA A 68 3.03 -1.91 3.61
CA ALA A 68 1.86 -1.65 4.42
C ALA A 68 2.22 -1.47 5.89
N ARG A 69 1.43 -0.67 6.60
CA ARG A 69 1.48 -0.64 8.06
C ARG A 69 0.51 -1.66 8.63
N ALA A 70 0.87 -2.25 9.77
CA ALA A 70 0.03 -3.25 10.41
C ALA A 70 -1.33 -2.69 10.91
N ASP A 71 -1.46 -1.38 11.11
CA ASP A 71 -2.66 -0.69 11.62
C ASP A 71 -3.59 -0.11 10.54
N THR A 72 -3.20 -0.13 9.26
CA THR A 72 -3.90 0.65 8.22
C THR A 72 -4.90 -0.15 7.39
N LEU A 73 -4.82 -1.48 7.38
CA LEU A 73 -5.68 -2.34 6.56
C LEU A 73 -6.63 -3.18 7.43
N ASP A 74 -7.86 -3.38 6.94
CA ASP A 74 -8.77 -4.39 7.45
C ASP A 74 -8.93 -5.53 6.44
N LEU A 75 -9.52 -6.64 6.89
CA LEU A 75 -9.70 -7.83 6.07
C LEU A 75 -10.54 -7.58 4.81
N LYS A 76 -11.50 -6.65 4.86
CA LYS A 76 -12.33 -6.33 3.70
C LYS A 76 -11.49 -5.63 2.62
N THR A 77 -10.67 -4.65 3.01
CA THR A 77 -9.75 -3.98 2.09
C THR A 77 -8.75 -4.97 1.51
N MET A 78 -8.14 -5.84 2.32
CA MET A 78 -7.18 -6.85 1.83
C MET A 78 -7.80 -7.82 0.82
N LYS A 79 -9.07 -8.21 1.00
CA LYS A 79 -9.78 -9.06 0.03
C LYS A 79 -9.97 -8.35 -1.32
N GLU A 80 -10.27 -7.05 -1.33
CA GLU A 80 -10.38 -6.29 -2.58
C GLU A 80 -9.02 -6.10 -3.25
N MET A 81 -7.95 -5.88 -2.48
CA MET A 81 -6.58 -5.84 -3.00
C MET A 81 -6.21 -7.15 -3.66
N LYS A 82 -6.51 -8.29 -3.02
CA LYS A 82 -6.23 -9.62 -3.60
C LYS A 82 -6.99 -9.87 -4.90
N LYS A 83 -8.26 -9.44 -4.98
CA LYS A 83 -9.06 -9.52 -6.23
C LYS A 83 -8.53 -8.62 -7.34
N ALA A 84 -7.78 -7.59 -6.99
CA ALA A 84 -7.08 -6.71 -7.93
C ALA A 84 -5.61 -7.13 -8.11
N ASN A 85 -5.28 -8.42 -7.98
CA ASN A 85 -3.94 -8.97 -8.18
C ASN A 85 -2.82 -8.46 -7.24
N CYS A 86 -3.17 -7.95 -6.05
CA CYS A 86 -2.18 -7.79 -4.99
C CYS A 86 -1.66 -9.16 -4.51
N ARG A 87 -0.35 -9.37 -4.58
CA ARG A 87 0.29 -10.66 -4.21
C ARG A 87 0.93 -10.62 -2.84
N LEU A 88 1.70 -9.58 -2.52
CA LEU A 88 2.49 -9.49 -1.28
C LEU A 88 2.28 -8.13 -0.61
N LEU A 89 2.13 -8.17 0.72
CA LEU A 89 2.23 -7.00 1.58
C LEU A 89 3.49 -7.14 2.44
N ILE A 90 4.38 -6.16 2.35
CA ILE A 90 5.51 -6.05 3.27
C ILE A 90 5.05 -5.21 4.45
N VAL A 91 4.87 -5.84 5.60
CA VAL A 91 4.28 -5.20 6.78
C VAL A 91 5.35 -4.81 7.78
N GLY A 92 5.47 -3.50 8.06
CA GLY A 92 6.32 -3.00 9.13
C GLY A 92 5.69 -3.29 10.50
N TYR A 93 6.30 -4.18 11.29
CA TYR A 93 5.84 -4.58 12.63
C TYR A 93 6.82 -4.22 13.77
N GLU A 94 8.12 -4.08 13.45
CA GLU A 94 9.27 -3.63 14.28
C GLU A 94 9.50 -4.31 15.65
N SER A 95 8.48 -4.59 16.46
CA SER A 95 8.61 -5.26 17.75
C SER A 95 7.30 -5.92 18.18
N GLY A 96 7.41 -7.07 18.87
CA GLY A 96 6.28 -7.69 19.57
C GLY A 96 6.06 -7.21 21.00
N SER A 97 6.88 -6.27 21.50
CA SER A 97 6.75 -5.70 22.84
C SER A 97 6.03 -4.36 22.81
N ASP A 98 4.91 -4.26 23.52
CA ASP A 98 4.16 -3.01 23.69
C ASP A 98 4.97 -1.87 24.30
N GLU A 99 5.95 -2.21 25.14
CA GLU A 99 6.85 -1.22 25.72
C GLU A 99 7.77 -0.64 24.64
N ILE A 100 8.39 -1.51 23.83
CA ILE A 100 9.26 -1.09 22.73
C ILE A 100 8.47 -0.29 21.69
N LEU A 101 7.28 -0.78 21.30
CA LEU A 101 6.40 -0.09 20.34
C LEU A 101 6.00 1.31 20.83
N ARG A 102 5.68 1.47 22.12
CA ARG A 102 5.40 2.77 22.73
C ARG A 102 6.63 3.67 22.76
N ASN A 103 7.80 3.13 23.09
CA ASN A 103 9.06 3.89 23.15
C ASN A 103 9.47 4.44 21.78
N ILE A 104 9.22 3.69 20.69
CA ILE A 104 9.44 4.16 19.31
C ILE A 104 8.26 4.96 18.74
N LYS A 105 7.26 5.29 19.57
CA LYS A 105 6.05 6.05 19.19
C LYS A 105 5.22 5.40 18.07
N LYS A 106 5.26 4.07 17.95
CA LYS A 106 4.39 3.35 17.01
C LYS A 106 3.04 3.05 17.67
N VAL A 107 1.97 3.58 17.10
CA VAL A 107 0.60 3.40 17.60
C VAL A 107 0.00 2.10 17.07
N LEU A 108 0.50 0.95 17.53
CA LEU A 108 -0.16 -0.34 17.33
C LEU A 108 -0.97 -0.69 18.58
N LYS A 109 -2.25 -1.03 18.42
CA LYS A 109 -3.11 -1.50 19.52
C LYS A 109 -3.45 -2.97 19.32
N TRP A 110 -3.15 -3.78 20.31
CA TRP A 110 -3.58 -5.17 20.39
C TRP A 110 -5.05 -5.24 20.77
N SER A 111 -5.83 -5.99 20.00
CA SER A 111 -7.06 -6.61 20.50
C SER A 111 -6.69 -8.00 21.01
N ARG A 112 -6.82 -8.21 22.32
CA ARG A 112 -6.87 -9.57 22.88
C ARG A 112 -8.22 -10.21 22.56
#